data_AF-A0A9W7LEU1-F1
#
_entry.id   AF-A0A9W7LEU1-F1
#
_cell.length_a   1.000
_cell.length_b   1.000
_cell.length_c   1.000
_cell.angle_alpha   90.00
_cell.angle_beta   90.00
_cell.angle_gamma   90.00
#
_symmetry.space_group_name_H-M   'P 1'
#
loop_
_entity.id
_entity.type
_entity.pdbx_description
1 polymer ?
#
loop_
_entity_poly.entity_id
_entity_poly.type
_entity_poly.pdbx_seq_one_letter_code
_entity_poly.pdbx_strand_id
1 'polypeptide(L)'
;MESQSEVQSAHNSSETTNVAVHSYDDLTDGQRMCLHWASVQDWDRIKGCAKEHGPEVLLGVCKEHVDEGWKIASVLSIASGHDNVEMVKLTLEAGFDNKEAMFVAASESTNITNNSTILGLLLEHGLDPNMDLQFEGWVKDFSNLLVSAVTAGNIDPAIVLLDHGANVNKIMVHSGDGPVLSPLTSALCFGAHDFCKLFLTRGAIPSTKDVDNVFCICHRACKGLHPRVSRDVAIKIFTTFLHLGKPDSDVVRDKFDSFPPSHRDPTITNITKHYLQGRPFCCFVCEALTAKSRDKLHMCPCRNVAYCSKECQLKHWREHKVLCTGPLNERGESEAMVKKRSKTGKGVAAGVAEGAVATGKKGKKGKKGKNSRGKKK
;
A
#
# COMPACT_ATOMS: atom_id res chain seq x y z
N MET A 1 -31.84 33.18 55.04
CA MET A 1 -32.81 33.03 53.95
C MET A 1 -32.08 33.52 52.71
N GLU A 2 -31.35 32.63 52.04
CA GLU A 2 -31.86 31.80 50.92
C GLU A 2 -32.33 32.69 49.77
N SER A 3 -32.00 32.49 48.50
CA SER A 3 -31.41 31.39 47.75
C SER A 3 -31.37 31.83 46.28
N GLN A 4 -30.42 31.31 45.50
CA GLN A 4 -30.51 30.84 44.09
C GLN A 4 -29.07 30.75 43.58
N SER A 5 -28.38 29.61 43.55
CA SER A 5 -28.56 28.40 42.73
C SER A 5 -28.46 28.66 41.22
N GLU A 6 -27.23 28.73 40.70
CA GLU A 6 -26.94 28.29 39.34
C GLU A 6 -25.70 27.39 39.36
N VAL A 7 -25.96 26.11 39.11
CA VAL A 7 -24.97 25.07 38.86
C VAL A 7 -24.55 25.21 37.40
N GLN A 8 -23.30 25.58 37.15
CA GLN A 8 -22.69 25.38 35.82
C GLN A 8 -21.57 24.36 35.90
N SER A 9 -21.81 23.30 35.14
CA SER A 9 -21.05 22.09 34.92
C SER A 9 -19.60 22.39 34.53
N ALA A 10 -18.67 21.73 35.23
CA ALA A 10 -17.28 21.64 34.84
C ALA A 10 -17.16 20.95 33.48
N HIS A 11 -16.80 21.73 32.45
CA HIS A 11 -16.18 21.18 31.25
C HIS A 11 -14.67 21.14 31.49
N ASN A 12 -14.17 19.97 31.91
CA ASN A 12 -12.77 19.60 31.73
C ASN A 12 -12.52 19.50 30.22
N SER A 13 -11.87 20.50 29.63
CA SER A 13 -11.16 20.33 28.37
C SER A 13 -9.72 19.94 28.69
N SER A 14 -9.36 18.71 28.31
CA SER A 14 -7.99 18.22 28.26
C SER A 14 -7.16 19.12 27.34
N GLU A 15 -6.38 20.03 27.92
CA GLU A 15 -5.24 20.63 27.23
C GLU A 15 -4.15 19.56 27.16
N THR A 16 -4.03 18.91 26.01
CA THR A 16 -2.87 18.13 25.61
C THR A 16 -1.67 19.08 25.59
N THR A 17 -0.85 19.04 26.64
CA THR A 17 0.42 19.75 26.73
C THR A 17 1.38 19.16 25.70
N ASN A 18 1.45 19.77 24.51
CA ASN A 18 2.57 19.60 23.60
C ASN A 18 3.85 19.99 24.36
N VAL A 19 4.63 19.01 24.81
CA VAL A 19 5.95 19.27 25.40
C VAL A 19 6.84 19.80 24.28
N ALA A 20 7.15 21.10 24.34
CA ALA A 20 8.05 21.76 23.40
C ALA A 20 9.45 21.15 23.49
N VAL A 21 10.20 21.17 22.39
CA VAL A 21 11.59 20.73 22.40
C VAL A 21 12.45 21.79 23.07
N HIS A 22 13.24 21.38 24.06
CA HIS A 22 13.96 22.26 24.96
C HIS A 22 15.48 22.21 24.76
N SER A 23 16.18 23.26 25.20
CA SER A 23 17.61 23.15 25.48
C SER A 23 17.80 22.17 26.63
N TYR A 24 18.95 21.49 26.69
CA TYR A 24 19.27 20.61 27.83
C TYR A 24 19.16 21.35 29.18
N ASP A 25 19.42 22.66 29.18
CA ASP A 25 19.34 23.51 30.38
C ASP A 25 17.92 23.81 30.84
N ASP A 26 16.90 23.69 29.96
CA ASP A 26 15.51 23.95 30.33
C ASP A 26 14.82 22.71 30.94
N LEU A 27 15.49 21.55 30.90
CA LEU A 27 14.98 20.31 31.49
C LEU A 27 15.09 20.34 33.01
N THR A 28 14.13 19.70 33.69
CA THR A 28 14.22 19.51 35.14
C THR A 28 15.41 18.61 35.49
N ASP A 29 15.91 18.72 36.73
CA ASP A 29 17.00 17.84 37.20
C ASP A 29 16.65 16.36 37.04
N GLY A 30 15.41 15.97 37.36
CA GLY A 30 14.91 14.61 37.15
C GLY A 30 14.98 14.17 35.69
N GLN A 31 14.53 15.01 34.75
CA GLN A 31 14.59 14.72 33.32
C GLN A 31 16.02 14.59 32.80
N ARG A 32 16.93 15.48 33.22
CA ARG A 32 18.36 15.40 32.88
C ARG A 32 19.00 14.12 33.41
N MET A 33 18.71 13.76 34.66
CA MET A 33 19.21 12.52 35.24
C MET A 33 18.68 11.29 34.48
N CYS A 34 17.40 11.26 34.15
CA CYS A 34 16.80 10.17 33.37
C CYS A 34 17.44 10.03 31.98
N LEU A 35 17.70 11.14 31.28
CA LEU A 35 18.43 11.12 29.99
C LEU A 35 19.85 10.59 30.13
N HIS A 36 20.58 11.06 31.14
CA HIS A 36 21.93 10.57 31.42
C HIS A 36 21.93 9.08 31.74
N TRP A 37 21.01 8.59 32.58
CA TRP A 37 20.92 7.16 32.88
C TRP A 37 20.49 6.33 31.67
N ALA A 38 19.65 6.88 30.78
CA ALA A 38 19.26 6.19 29.56
C ALA A 38 20.47 5.96 28.64
N SER A 39 21.37 6.94 28.52
CA SER A 39 22.57 6.82 27.69
C SER A 39 23.56 5.76 28.19
N VAL A 40 23.59 5.52 29.51
CA VAL A 40 24.36 4.43 30.13
C VAL A 40 23.54 3.16 30.40
N GLN A 41 22.29 3.12 29.91
CA GLN A 41 21.35 1.99 30.04
C GLN A 41 21.03 1.59 31.50
N ASP A 42 21.08 2.53 32.44
CA ASP A 42 20.71 2.33 33.85
C ASP A 42 19.19 2.49 34.06
N TRP A 43 18.44 1.55 33.49
CA TRP A 43 16.98 1.55 33.45
C TRP A 43 16.33 1.42 34.83
N ASP A 44 16.97 0.72 35.77
CA ASP A 44 16.46 0.54 37.13
C ASP A 44 16.48 1.86 37.91
N ARG A 45 17.52 2.67 37.71
CA ARG A 45 17.61 4.00 38.32
C ARG A 45 16.58 4.97 37.77
N ILE A 46 16.29 4.90 36.47
CA ILE A 46 15.19 5.65 35.84
C ILE A 46 13.85 5.24 36.45
N LYS A 47 13.57 3.94 36.56
CA LYS A 47 12.35 3.42 37.19
C LYS A 47 12.22 3.87 38.66
N GLY A 48 13.33 3.90 39.40
CA GLY A 48 13.37 4.42 40.76
C GLY A 48 13.02 5.90 40.84
N CYS A 49 13.63 6.72 39.97
CA CYS A 49 13.38 8.16 39.90
C CYS A 49 11.93 8.48 39.53
N ALA A 50 11.35 7.80 38.55
CA ALA A 50 9.95 7.97 38.16
C ALA A 50 8.96 7.59 39.29
N LYS A 51 9.31 6.61 40.14
CA LYS A 51 8.50 6.26 41.32
C LYS A 51 8.58 7.31 42.42
N GLU A 52 9.75 7.91 42.62
CA GLU A 52 9.99 8.87 43.70
C GLU A 52 9.49 10.28 43.34
N HIS A 53 9.70 10.71 42.09
CA HIS A 53 9.47 12.09 41.65
C HIS A 53 8.28 12.24 40.70
N GLY A 54 7.61 11.15 40.33
CA GLY A 54 6.50 11.13 39.37
C GLY A 54 6.95 10.76 37.94
N PRO A 55 6.01 10.24 37.11
CA PRO A 55 6.31 9.80 35.73
C PRO A 55 6.73 10.94 34.79
N GLU A 56 6.48 12.20 35.15
CA GLU A 56 6.80 13.40 34.37
C GLU A 56 8.30 13.56 34.11
N VAL A 57 9.15 12.93 34.92
CA VAL A 57 10.60 12.87 34.70
C VAL A 57 10.99 12.13 33.41
N LEU A 58 10.10 11.32 32.85
CA LEU A 58 10.32 10.59 31.59
C LEU A 58 10.00 11.41 30.34
N LEU A 59 9.36 12.58 30.50
CA LEU A 59 8.85 13.40 29.40
C LEU A 59 9.90 14.38 28.83
N GLY A 60 11.12 14.35 29.36
CA GLY A 60 12.20 15.22 28.92
C GLY A 60 12.62 14.95 27.47
N VAL A 61 12.65 16.00 26.66
CA VAL A 61 13.12 15.98 25.27
C VAL A 61 14.07 17.14 25.05
N CYS A 62 15.32 16.85 24.67
CA CYS A 62 16.29 17.88 24.29
C CYS A 62 16.81 17.68 22.87
N LYS A 63 17.23 18.80 22.26
CA LYS A 63 17.96 18.82 20.99
C LYS A 63 19.45 19.04 21.28
N GLU A 64 20.26 18.05 20.96
CA GLU A 64 21.72 18.12 21.07
C GLU A 64 22.33 18.31 19.70
N HIS A 65 23.30 19.21 19.59
CA HIS A 65 24.07 19.39 18.37
C HIS A 65 25.25 18.39 18.39
N VAL A 66 25.18 17.34 17.58
CA VAL A 66 26.21 16.30 17.48
C VAL A 66 26.79 16.30 16.08
N ASP A 67 28.12 16.39 16.01
CA ASP A 67 28.95 16.42 14.80
C ASP A 67 28.60 17.58 13.84
N GLU A 68 27.48 17.52 13.12
CA GLU A 68 26.97 18.57 12.20
C GLU A 68 25.42 18.59 12.10
N GLY A 69 24.72 17.94 13.04
CA GLY A 69 23.26 17.81 13.03
C GLY A 69 22.63 17.92 14.41
N TRP A 70 21.36 18.32 14.45
CA TRP A 70 20.55 18.29 15.67
C TRP A 70 19.98 16.88 15.86
N LYS A 71 20.33 16.22 16.96
CA LYS A 71 19.75 14.95 17.39
C LYS A 71 18.77 15.19 18.54
N ILE A 72 17.63 14.53 18.48
CA ILE A 72 16.65 14.54 19.57
C ILE A 72 16.97 13.41 20.53
N ALA A 73 17.22 13.78 21.77
CA ALA A 73 17.40 12.84 22.87
C ALA A 73 16.16 12.89 23.78
N SER A 74 15.63 11.70 24.05
CA SER A 74 14.54 11.45 24.99
C SER A 74 14.74 10.06 25.58
N VAL A 75 14.18 9.79 26.76
CA VAL A 75 14.17 8.43 27.31
C VAL A 75 13.53 7.46 26.31
N LEU A 76 12.46 7.88 25.62
CA LEU A 76 11.77 7.11 24.60
C LEU A 76 12.66 6.73 23.41
N SER A 77 13.37 7.69 22.81
CA SER A 77 14.21 7.46 21.63
C SER A 77 15.42 6.60 21.96
N ILE A 78 16.04 6.80 23.13
CA ILE A 78 17.18 5.99 23.58
C ILE A 78 16.72 4.56 23.92
N ALA A 79 15.62 4.40 24.66
CA ALA A 79 15.05 3.08 24.96
C ALA A 79 14.69 2.32 23.68
N SER A 80 14.14 3.01 22.67
CA SER A 80 13.82 2.42 21.38
C SER A 80 15.07 1.95 20.62
N GLY A 81 16.13 2.75 20.62
CA GLY A 81 17.44 2.39 20.06
C GLY A 81 18.11 1.18 20.73
N HIS A 82 17.70 0.84 21.95
CA HIS A 82 18.21 -0.30 22.72
C HIS A 82 17.22 -1.49 22.80
N ASP A 83 16.14 -1.47 22.02
CA ASP A 83 15.06 -2.48 22.06
C ASP A 83 14.45 -2.69 23.46
N ASN A 84 14.45 -1.64 24.30
CA ASN A 84 13.89 -1.73 25.65
C ASN A 84 12.38 -1.47 25.64
N VAL A 85 11.61 -2.50 25.28
CA VAL A 85 10.15 -2.46 25.20
C VAL A 85 9.50 -2.04 26.53
N GLU A 86 10.03 -2.47 27.69
CA GLU A 86 9.49 -2.10 29.00
C GLU A 86 9.59 -0.59 29.23
N MET A 87 10.76 -0.01 28.97
CA MET A 87 10.98 1.42 29.15
C MET A 87 10.19 2.28 28.15
N VAL A 88 10.05 1.80 26.90
CA VAL A 88 9.17 2.44 25.90
C VAL A 88 7.73 2.48 26.43
N LYS A 89 7.20 1.36 26.91
CA LYS A 89 5.84 1.31 27.49
C LYS A 89 5.69 2.26 28.67
N LEU A 90 6.61 2.21 29.63
CA LEU A 90 6.56 3.09 30.81
C LEU A 90 6.57 4.58 30.41
N THR A 91 7.38 4.95 29.41
CA THR A 91 7.46 6.33 28.93
C THR A 91 6.17 6.75 28.23
N LEU A 92 5.57 5.87 27.42
CA LEU A 92 4.30 6.15 26.75
C LEU A 92 3.12 6.21 27.74
N GLU A 93 3.07 5.31 28.72
CA GLU A 93 2.08 5.29 29.81
C GLU A 93 2.18 6.53 30.73
N ALA A 94 3.35 7.17 30.79
CA ALA A 94 3.57 8.46 31.44
C ALA A 94 2.94 9.66 30.69
N GLY A 95 2.35 9.44 29.51
CA GLY A 95 1.74 10.49 28.70
C GLY A 95 2.71 11.19 27.75
N PHE A 96 3.77 10.50 27.31
CA PHE A 96 4.71 11.06 26.33
C PHE A 96 4.05 11.24 24.95
N ASP A 97 3.98 12.49 24.48
CA ASP A 97 3.32 12.88 23.22
C ASP A 97 4.20 13.82 22.35
N ASN A 98 5.53 13.76 22.51
CA ASN A 98 6.41 14.52 21.63
C ASN A 98 6.55 13.81 20.27
N LYS A 99 5.81 14.31 19.27
CA LYS A 99 5.74 13.77 17.91
C LYS A 99 7.10 13.55 17.24
N GLU A 100 8.01 14.53 17.35
CA GLU A 100 9.34 14.47 16.73
C GLU A 100 10.18 13.34 17.37
N ALA A 101 10.18 13.24 18.70
CA ALA A 101 10.86 12.18 19.44
C ALA A 101 10.24 10.79 19.21
N MET A 102 8.91 10.70 19.12
CA MET A 102 8.21 9.45 18.76
C MET A 102 8.56 8.97 17.36
N PHE A 103 8.68 9.88 16.39
CA PHE A 103 9.15 9.52 15.06
C PHE A 103 10.59 9.02 15.08
N VAL A 104 11.50 9.70 15.78
CA VAL A 104 12.89 9.26 15.92
C VAL A 104 12.93 7.87 16.56
N ALA A 105 12.19 7.64 17.64
CA ALA A 105 12.03 6.34 18.29
C ALA A 105 11.55 5.25 17.31
N ALA A 106 10.54 5.57 16.50
CA ALA A 106 10.03 4.66 15.47
C ALA A 106 11.10 4.34 14.42
N SER A 107 11.78 5.37 13.89
CA SER A 107 12.85 5.20 12.90
C SER A 107 14.00 4.35 13.43
N GLU A 108 14.46 4.58 14.66
CA GLU A 108 15.48 3.77 15.32
C GLU A 108 15.01 2.31 15.45
N SER A 109 13.76 2.09 15.88
CA SER A 109 13.20 0.74 16.00
C SER A 109 13.08 0.00 14.66
N THR A 110 12.91 0.69 13.53
CA THR A 110 12.85 0.03 12.21
C THR A 110 14.16 -0.63 11.79
N ASN A 111 15.28 -0.18 12.35
CA ASN A 111 16.61 -0.75 12.10
C ASN A 111 16.94 -1.94 13.02
N ILE A 112 16.13 -2.17 14.06
CA ILE A 112 16.44 -3.09 15.15
C ILE A 112 15.55 -4.34 15.08
N THR A 113 16.16 -5.48 14.80
CA THR A 113 15.58 -6.84 14.85
C THR A 113 14.29 -7.07 14.01
N ASN A 114 13.80 -8.32 13.97
CA ASN A 114 12.54 -8.68 13.32
C ASN A 114 11.30 -8.32 14.18
N ASN A 115 11.46 -7.53 15.23
CA ASN A 115 10.38 -7.26 16.18
C ASN A 115 9.86 -5.83 16.05
N SER A 116 8.77 -5.67 15.31
CA SER A 116 8.08 -4.37 15.17
C SER A 116 7.21 -4.00 16.38
N THR A 117 7.46 -4.59 17.56
CA THR A 117 6.66 -4.32 18.79
C THR A 117 6.74 -2.85 19.20
N ILE A 118 7.94 -2.26 19.24
CA ILE A 118 8.11 -0.85 19.63
C ILE A 118 7.36 0.06 18.66
N LEU A 119 7.49 -0.19 17.35
CA LEU A 119 6.76 0.55 16.33
C LEU A 119 5.23 0.43 16.50
N GLY A 120 4.73 -0.78 16.79
CA GLY A 120 3.31 -1.01 17.09
C GLY A 120 2.84 -0.19 18.29
N LEU A 121 3.61 -0.19 19.40
CA LEU A 121 3.27 0.60 20.59
C LEU A 121 3.22 2.11 20.30
N LEU A 122 4.18 2.62 19.54
CA LEU A 122 4.22 4.03 19.14
C LEU A 122 3.00 4.43 18.30
N LEU A 123 2.61 3.58 17.34
CA LEU A 123 1.42 3.80 16.50
C LEU A 123 0.11 3.71 17.32
N GLU A 124 0.02 2.76 18.25
CA GLU A 124 -1.11 2.63 19.18
C GLU A 124 -1.24 3.85 20.11
N HIS A 125 -0.12 4.55 20.39
CA HIS A 125 -0.06 5.74 21.24
C HIS A 125 -0.04 7.06 20.45
N GLY A 126 -0.50 7.05 19.20
CA GLY A 126 -0.80 8.28 18.45
C GLY A 126 0.29 8.77 17.50
N LEU A 127 1.37 8.02 17.28
CA LEU A 127 2.29 8.33 16.19
C LEU A 127 1.56 8.25 14.85
N ASP A 128 1.56 9.34 14.08
CA ASP A 128 1.04 9.34 12.72
C ASP A 128 2.03 8.61 11.77
N PRO A 129 1.65 7.47 11.17
CA PRO A 129 2.52 6.75 10.23
C PRO A 129 2.81 7.53 8.94
N ASN A 130 2.07 8.61 8.68
CA ASN A 130 2.22 9.50 7.52
C ASN A 130 3.02 10.77 7.84
N MET A 131 3.56 10.88 9.05
CA MET A 131 4.34 12.02 9.47
C MET A 131 5.50 12.27 8.51
N ASP A 132 5.63 13.53 8.12
CA ASP A 132 6.61 13.99 7.14
C ASP A 132 7.46 15.09 7.79
N LEU A 133 8.59 14.67 8.36
CA LEU A 133 9.43 15.56 9.17
C LEU A 133 9.98 16.78 8.39
N GLN A 134 10.00 16.72 7.06
CA GLN A 134 10.39 17.85 6.22
C GLN A 134 9.32 18.94 6.26
N PHE A 135 8.03 18.59 6.17
CA PHE A 135 6.93 19.55 6.25
C PHE A 135 6.81 20.18 7.65
N GLU A 136 7.23 19.46 8.69
CA GLU A 136 7.30 19.96 10.06
C GLU A 136 8.56 20.82 10.32
N GLY A 137 9.48 20.91 9.34
CA GLY A 137 10.69 21.76 9.42
C GLY A 137 11.80 21.21 10.30
N TRP A 138 11.78 19.91 10.61
CA TRP A 138 12.63 19.30 11.64
C TRP A 138 13.91 18.64 11.11
N VAL A 139 13.92 18.15 9.87
CA VAL A 139 15.10 17.59 9.21
C VAL A 139 15.24 18.13 7.79
N LYS A 140 16.50 18.24 7.33
CA LYS A 140 16.82 18.59 5.93
C LYS A 140 16.58 17.43 4.97
N ASP A 141 16.68 16.19 5.48
CA ASP A 141 16.54 14.97 4.71
C ASP A 141 15.17 14.32 4.87
N PHE A 142 14.72 13.78 3.75
CA PHE A 142 13.43 13.16 3.49
C PHE A 142 13.47 11.73 4.05
N SER A 143 12.56 11.42 4.96
CA SER A 143 12.39 10.07 5.45
C SER A 143 10.97 9.94 5.95
N ASN A 144 10.20 9.06 5.31
CA ASN A 144 9.00 8.51 5.90
C ASN A 144 9.32 7.10 6.40
N LEU A 145 8.57 6.60 7.37
CA LEU A 145 8.87 5.33 8.02
C LEU A 145 8.84 4.13 7.03
N LEU A 146 8.05 4.21 5.95
CA LEU A 146 8.03 3.17 4.91
C LEU A 146 9.35 3.10 4.13
N VAL A 147 9.96 4.23 3.80
CA VAL A 147 11.26 4.28 3.12
C VAL A 147 12.39 3.92 4.07
N SER A 148 12.31 4.28 5.34
CA SER A 148 13.25 3.78 6.37
C SER A 148 13.24 2.26 6.43
N ALA A 149 12.05 1.63 6.46
CA ALA A 149 11.92 0.17 6.44
C ALA A 149 12.54 -0.47 5.19
N VAL A 150 12.35 0.13 4.00
CA VAL A 150 12.99 -0.32 2.75
C VAL A 150 14.52 -0.24 2.84
N THR A 151 15.03 0.87 3.37
CA THR A 151 16.47 1.12 3.49
C THR A 151 17.12 0.18 4.51
N ALA A 152 16.42 -0.11 5.60
CA ALA A 152 16.81 -1.12 6.59
C ALA A 152 16.73 -2.56 6.03
N GLY A 153 15.95 -2.77 4.96
CA GLY A 153 15.70 -4.09 4.37
C GLY A 153 14.78 -4.97 5.22
N ASN A 154 14.04 -4.40 6.17
CA ASN A 154 13.16 -5.11 7.08
C ASN A 154 11.69 -4.93 6.69
N ILE A 155 11.02 -6.01 6.28
CA ILE A 155 9.65 -5.96 5.78
C ILE A 155 8.61 -5.83 6.90
N ASP A 156 8.91 -6.30 8.11
CA ASP A 156 7.94 -6.33 9.21
C ASP A 156 7.48 -4.92 9.63
N PRO A 157 8.38 -3.92 9.79
CA PRO A 157 7.98 -2.54 10.03
C PRO A 157 7.06 -1.99 8.93
N ALA A 158 7.33 -2.32 7.67
CA ALA A 158 6.50 -1.87 6.56
C ALA A 158 5.09 -2.48 6.61
N ILE A 159 4.96 -3.75 7.03
CA ILE A 159 3.65 -4.39 7.25
C ILE A 159 2.89 -3.66 8.36
N VAL A 160 3.53 -3.47 9.52
CA VAL A 160 2.91 -2.81 10.68
C VAL A 160 2.45 -1.38 10.34
N LEU A 161 3.28 -0.61 9.64
CA LEU A 161 2.93 0.74 9.19
C LEU A 161 1.70 0.75 8.28
N LEU A 162 1.67 -0.15 7.28
CA LEU A 162 0.55 -0.23 6.34
C LEU A 162 -0.73 -0.73 7.02
N ASP A 163 -0.62 -1.61 8.02
CA ASP A 163 -1.76 -2.08 8.82
C ASP A 163 -2.33 -0.95 9.71
N HIS A 164 -1.51 0.04 10.07
CA HIS A 164 -1.91 1.25 10.81
C HIS A 164 -2.23 2.47 9.91
N GLY A 165 -2.38 2.27 8.60
CA GLY A 165 -2.85 3.32 7.69
C GLY A 165 -1.76 4.22 7.10
N ALA A 166 -0.50 3.76 7.06
CA ALA A 166 0.53 4.42 6.26
C ALA A 166 0.11 4.48 4.78
N ASN A 167 0.24 5.65 4.18
CA ASN A 167 -0.07 5.88 2.78
C ASN A 167 1.09 5.41 1.90
N VAL A 168 0.91 4.26 1.28
CA VAL A 168 1.89 3.64 0.37
C VAL A 168 2.25 4.51 -0.84
N ASN A 169 1.40 5.50 -1.19
CA ASN A 169 1.60 6.44 -2.28
C ASN A 169 2.11 7.82 -1.82
N LYS A 170 2.45 7.98 -0.53
CA LYS A 170 3.01 9.23 -0.01
C LYS A 170 4.36 9.47 -0.70
N ILE A 171 4.38 10.50 -1.54
CA ILE A 171 5.61 10.97 -2.18
C ILE A 171 6.40 11.84 -1.22
N MET A 172 7.72 11.73 -1.31
CA MET A 172 8.68 12.58 -0.62
C MET A 172 9.46 13.38 -1.66
N VAL A 173 9.73 14.64 -1.36
CA VAL A 173 10.45 15.56 -2.24
C VAL A 173 11.77 15.88 -1.57
N HIS A 174 12.88 15.60 -2.24
CA HIS A 174 14.19 16.05 -1.77
C HIS A 174 14.20 17.58 -1.64
N SER A 175 14.85 18.11 -0.59
CA SER A 175 15.13 19.54 -0.47
C SER A 175 15.98 20.01 -1.66
N GLY A 176 15.39 20.77 -2.59
CA GLY A 176 16.00 21.21 -3.87
C GLY A 176 15.30 20.64 -5.11
N ASP A 177 15.91 20.74 -6.30
CA ASP A 177 15.42 20.11 -7.55
C ASP A 177 15.64 18.57 -7.58
N GLY A 178 15.68 17.93 -6.42
CA GLY A 178 15.94 16.50 -6.29
C GLY A 178 14.74 15.64 -6.69
N PRO A 179 14.94 14.33 -6.90
CA PRO A 179 13.90 13.45 -7.43
C PRO A 179 12.74 13.29 -6.45
N VAL A 180 11.52 13.22 -6.97
CA VAL A 180 10.36 12.76 -6.18
C VAL A 180 10.49 11.25 -5.98
N LEU A 181 10.54 10.80 -4.72
CA LEU A 181 10.62 9.38 -4.38
C LEU A 181 9.28 8.92 -3.78
N SER A 182 8.81 7.75 -4.21
CA SER A 182 7.74 7.01 -3.53
C SER A 182 8.31 5.77 -2.83
N PRO A 183 7.59 5.15 -1.88
CA PRO A 183 7.98 3.87 -1.31
C PRO A 183 8.26 2.80 -2.38
N LEU A 184 7.43 2.75 -3.43
CA LEU A 184 7.62 1.84 -4.56
C LEU A 184 8.90 2.15 -5.35
N THR A 185 9.16 3.43 -5.63
CA THR A 185 10.38 3.86 -6.34
C THR A 185 11.63 3.47 -5.56
N SER A 186 11.63 3.66 -4.24
CA SER A 186 12.73 3.23 -3.37
C SER A 186 12.93 1.71 -3.43
N ALA A 187 11.85 0.92 -3.24
CA ALA A 187 11.93 -0.54 -3.31
C ALA A 187 12.49 -1.05 -4.65
N LEU A 188 12.11 -0.41 -5.76
CA LEU A 188 12.66 -0.72 -7.09
C LEU A 188 14.17 -0.46 -7.15
N CYS A 189 14.63 0.72 -6.72
CA CYS A 189 16.04 1.11 -6.72
C CYS A 189 16.92 0.18 -5.87
N PHE A 190 16.41 -0.29 -4.73
CA PHE A 190 17.10 -1.26 -3.88
C PHE A 190 16.98 -2.71 -4.39
N GLY A 191 16.12 -2.98 -5.39
CA GLY A 191 15.86 -4.34 -5.87
C GLY A 191 15.12 -5.20 -4.85
N ALA A 192 14.37 -4.58 -3.94
CA ALA A 192 13.68 -5.22 -2.85
C ALA A 192 12.33 -5.81 -3.34
N HIS A 193 12.38 -7.02 -3.90
CA HIS A 193 11.20 -7.67 -4.50
C HIS A 193 10.02 -7.82 -3.54
N ASP A 194 10.27 -8.24 -2.29
CA ASP A 194 9.21 -8.45 -1.32
C ASP A 194 8.50 -7.14 -0.93
N PHE A 195 9.23 -6.02 -0.85
CA PHE A 195 8.66 -4.69 -0.66
C PHE A 195 7.86 -4.23 -1.88
N CYS A 196 8.38 -4.43 -3.10
CA CYS A 196 7.63 -4.12 -4.32
C CYS A 196 6.29 -4.86 -4.32
N LYS A 197 6.31 -6.16 -4.00
CA LYS A 197 5.12 -6.98 -3.91
C LYS A 197 4.16 -6.51 -2.82
N LEU A 198 4.66 -6.23 -1.63
CA LEU A 198 3.86 -5.71 -0.52
C LEU A 198 3.16 -4.40 -0.92
N PHE A 199 3.92 -3.42 -1.40
CA PHE A 199 3.39 -2.10 -1.74
C PHE A 199 2.36 -2.17 -2.86
N LEU A 200 2.63 -2.91 -3.94
CA LEU A 200 1.68 -3.08 -5.04
C LEU A 200 0.40 -3.81 -4.59
N THR A 201 0.52 -4.79 -3.70
CA THR A 201 -0.64 -5.47 -3.10
C THR A 201 -1.47 -4.52 -2.23
N ARG A 202 -0.82 -3.56 -1.58
CA ARG A 202 -1.46 -2.53 -0.73
C ARG A 202 -1.89 -1.28 -1.52
N GLY A 203 -1.90 -1.34 -2.85
CA GLY A 203 -2.45 -0.28 -3.70
C GLY A 203 -1.45 0.82 -4.10
N ALA A 204 -0.15 0.53 -4.10
CA ALA A 204 0.83 1.41 -4.71
C ALA A 204 0.55 1.56 -6.21
N ILE A 205 0.49 2.80 -6.70
CA ILE A 205 0.18 3.12 -8.09
C ILE A 205 1.50 3.43 -8.80
N PRO A 206 1.91 2.60 -9.78
CA PRO A 206 3.13 2.87 -10.52
C PRO A 206 3.04 4.17 -11.32
N SER A 207 4.02 5.04 -11.14
CA SER A 207 4.18 6.26 -11.94
C SER A 207 4.93 5.98 -13.25
N THR A 208 4.92 6.96 -14.17
CA THR A 208 5.78 6.94 -15.36
C THR A 208 7.26 6.78 -15.01
N LYS A 209 7.70 7.35 -13.88
CA LYS A 209 9.09 7.22 -13.43
C LYS A 209 9.40 5.80 -12.94
N ASP A 210 8.44 5.14 -12.31
CA ASP A 210 8.60 3.75 -11.87
C ASP A 210 8.69 2.79 -13.07
N VAL A 211 7.91 3.05 -14.13
CA VAL A 211 8.02 2.32 -15.40
C VAL A 211 9.43 2.51 -15.98
N ASP A 212 9.91 3.74 -16.07
CA ASP A 212 11.27 4.02 -16.55
C ASP A 212 12.35 3.28 -15.72
N ASN A 213 12.26 3.37 -14.39
CA ASN A 213 13.19 2.75 -13.47
C ASN A 213 13.18 1.22 -13.57
N VAL A 214 12.00 0.58 -13.57
CA VAL A 214 11.92 -0.89 -13.60
C VAL A 214 12.49 -1.47 -14.90
N PHE A 215 12.24 -0.83 -16.05
CA PHE A 215 12.84 -1.23 -17.31
C PHE A 215 14.36 -1.08 -17.28
N CYS A 216 14.87 0.06 -16.81
CA CYS A 216 16.30 0.32 -16.75
C CYS A 216 17.02 -0.67 -15.82
N ILE A 217 16.50 -0.88 -14.60
CA ILE A 217 17.06 -1.79 -13.61
C ILE A 217 17.06 -3.23 -14.14
N CYS A 218 15.92 -3.69 -14.68
CA CYS A 218 15.79 -5.07 -15.14
C CYS A 218 16.65 -5.36 -16.36
N HIS A 219 16.71 -4.46 -17.34
CA HIS A 219 17.59 -4.65 -18.50
C HIS A 219 19.08 -4.67 -18.11
N ARG A 220 19.51 -3.80 -17.19
CA ARG A 220 20.89 -3.82 -16.69
C ARG A 220 21.19 -5.11 -15.93
N ALA A 221 20.28 -5.56 -15.06
CA ALA A 221 20.43 -6.79 -14.30
C ALA A 221 20.48 -8.03 -15.21
N CYS A 222 19.61 -8.10 -16.23
CA CYS A 222 19.60 -9.19 -17.21
C CYS A 222 20.90 -9.28 -18.04
N LYS A 223 21.65 -8.18 -18.17
CA LYS A 223 22.97 -8.11 -18.82
C LYS A 223 24.14 -8.32 -17.85
N GLY A 224 23.88 -8.50 -16.56
CA GLY A 224 24.93 -8.59 -15.52
C GLY A 224 25.61 -7.25 -15.23
N LEU A 225 25.00 -6.12 -15.59
CA LEU A 225 25.54 -4.76 -15.41
C LEU A 225 24.93 -4.03 -14.20
N HIS A 226 24.07 -4.69 -13.43
CA HIS A 226 23.50 -4.14 -12.20
C HIS A 226 24.29 -4.64 -10.99
N PRO A 227 24.79 -3.76 -10.11
CA PRO A 227 25.71 -4.16 -9.04
C PRO A 227 25.06 -5.03 -7.95
N ARG A 228 23.75 -4.90 -7.75
CA ARG A 228 23.03 -5.52 -6.61
C ARG A 228 21.89 -6.46 -6.98
N VAL A 229 21.42 -6.43 -8.23
CA VAL A 229 20.17 -7.10 -8.63
C VAL A 229 20.51 -8.19 -9.63
N SER A 230 20.23 -9.44 -9.28
CA SER A 230 20.43 -10.57 -10.17
C SER A 230 19.37 -10.60 -11.27
N ARG A 231 19.66 -11.31 -12.35
CA ARG A 231 18.71 -11.54 -13.45
C ARG A 231 17.36 -12.08 -12.96
N ASP A 232 17.38 -13.05 -12.05
CA ASP A 232 16.15 -13.71 -11.56
C ASP A 232 15.30 -12.78 -10.69
N VAL A 233 15.95 -12.00 -9.82
CA VAL A 233 15.27 -10.98 -9.00
C VAL A 233 14.67 -9.90 -9.90
N ALA A 234 15.40 -9.44 -10.92
CA ALA A 234 14.89 -8.49 -11.90
C ALA A 234 13.64 -9.00 -12.63
N ILE A 235 13.66 -10.25 -13.12
CA ILE A 235 12.50 -10.85 -13.79
C ILE A 235 11.30 -10.94 -12.83
N LYS A 236 11.53 -11.32 -11.57
CA LYS A 236 10.47 -11.33 -10.54
C LYS A 236 9.89 -9.95 -10.32
N ILE A 237 10.71 -8.94 -10.05
CA ILE A 237 10.29 -7.54 -9.87
C ILE A 237 9.48 -7.06 -11.07
N PHE A 238 9.98 -7.26 -12.28
CA PHE A 238 9.30 -6.84 -13.51
C PHE A 238 7.93 -7.53 -13.68
N THR A 239 7.87 -8.82 -13.39
CA THR A 239 6.62 -9.61 -13.46
C THR A 239 5.61 -9.11 -12.44
N THR A 240 6.02 -8.95 -11.17
CA THR A 240 5.19 -8.43 -10.08
C THR A 240 4.68 -7.02 -10.41
N PHE A 241 5.55 -6.15 -10.90
CA PHE A 241 5.24 -4.77 -11.24
C PHE A 241 4.14 -4.67 -12.29
N LEU A 242 4.22 -5.43 -13.38
CA LEU A 242 3.19 -5.42 -14.42
C LEU A 242 1.91 -6.16 -13.99
N HIS A 243 2.03 -7.25 -13.22
CA HIS A 243 0.88 -8.08 -12.82
C HIS A 243 0.02 -7.41 -11.74
N LEU A 244 0.67 -6.92 -10.67
CA LEU A 244 -0.01 -6.29 -9.54
C LEU A 244 -0.20 -4.79 -9.75
N GLY A 245 0.85 -4.10 -10.21
CA GLY A 245 0.83 -2.64 -10.37
C GLY A 245 0.01 -2.15 -11.55
N LYS A 246 -0.11 -2.97 -12.61
CA LYS A 246 -0.91 -2.64 -13.82
C LYS A 246 -0.75 -1.17 -14.25
N PRO A 247 0.49 -0.71 -14.52
CA PRO A 247 0.76 0.67 -14.95
C PRO A 247 -0.03 1.04 -16.21
N ASP A 248 -0.01 2.31 -16.61
CA ASP A 248 -0.60 2.70 -17.89
C ASP A 248 0.09 1.96 -19.07
N SER A 249 -0.70 1.29 -19.92
CA SER A 249 -0.16 0.47 -21.02
C SER A 249 0.52 1.28 -22.11
N ASP A 250 0.11 2.53 -22.32
CA ASP A 250 0.72 3.41 -23.32
C ASP A 250 2.08 3.89 -22.80
N VAL A 251 2.19 4.20 -21.51
CA VAL A 251 3.49 4.49 -20.87
C VAL A 251 4.44 3.30 -20.95
N VAL A 252 3.94 2.08 -20.70
CA VAL A 252 4.75 0.86 -20.86
C VAL A 252 5.19 0.66 -22.32
N ARG A 253 4.30 0.91 -23.28
CA ARG A 253 4.60 0.77 -24.71
C ARG A 253 5.66 1.77 -25.16
N ASP A 254 5.48 3.04 -24.85
CA ASP A 254 6.41 4.11 -25.19
C ASP A 254 7.80 3.80 -24.64
N LYS A 255 7.86 3.37 -23.36
CA LYS A 255 9.14 3.00 -22.76
C LYS A 255 9.74 1.76 -23.39
N PHE A 256 8.96 0.72 -23.63
CA PHE A 256 9.41 -0.50 -24.29
C PHE A 256 9.98 -0.22 -25.68
N ASP A 257 9.34 0.66 -26.45
CA ASP A 257 9.75 1.03 -27.80
C ASP A 257 10.99 1.91 -27.84
N SER A 258 11.26 2.69 -26.79
CA SER A 258 12.49 3.47 -26.65
C SER A 258 13.77 2.63 -26.56
N PHE A 259 13.70 1.36 -26.16
CA PHE A 259 14.85 0.46 -26.15
C PHE A 259 15.06 -0.20 -27.52
N PRO A 260 16.26 -0.17 -28.12
CA PRO A 260 16.53 -0.91 -29.35
C PRO A 260 16.28 -2.42 -29.17
N PRO A 261 15.69 -3.14 -30.16
CA PRO A 261 15.42 -4.57 -30.04
C PRO A 261 16.65 -5.42 -29.66
N SER A 262 17.84 -5.03 -30.13
CA SER A 262 19.12 -5.69 -29.79
C SER A 262 19.51 -5.61 -28.31
N HIS A 263 18.92 -4.67 -27.56
CA HIS A 263 19.21 -4.45 -26.15
C HIS A 263 18.17 -5.08 -25.22
N ARG A 264 17.05 -5.58 -25.77
CA ARG A 264 15.94 -6.10 -24.97
C ARG A 264 16.22 -7.54 -24.55
N ASP A 265 16.03 -7.82 -23.27
CA ASP A 265 16.06 -9.18 -22.77
C ASP A 265 14.87 -9.99 -23.33
N PRO A 266 15.04 -11.24 -23.79
CA PRO A 266 13.94 -12.02 -24.37
C PRO A 266 12.78 -12.28 -23.40
N THR A 267 13.06 -12.48 -22.11
CA THR A 267 12.03 -12.76 -21.09
C THR A 267 11.23 -11.50 -20.78
N ILE A 268 11.92 -10.39 -20.53
CA ILE A 268 11.29 -9.07 -20.33
C ILE A 268 10.47 -8.68 -21.57
N THR A 269 11.00 -8.93 -22.77
CA THR A 269 10.30 -8.70 -24.04
C THR A 269 9.01 -9.49 -24.13
N ASN A 270 9.04 -10.79 -23.78
CA ASN A 270 7.86 -11.64 -23.84
C ASN A 270 6.78 -11.20 -22.84
N ILE A 271 7.18 -10.94 -21.59
CA ILE A 271 6.29 -10.43 -20.54
C ILE A 271 5.61 -9.13 -21.01
N THR A 272 6.40 -8.18 -21.50
CA THR A 272 5.89 -6.87 -21.94
C THR A 272 4.91 -7.00 -23.10
N LYS A 273 5.22 -7.83 -24.10
CA LYS A 273 4.31 -8.06 -25.24
C LYS A 273 2.98 -8.67 -24.79
N HIS A 274 3.02 -9.64 -23.89
CA HIS A 274 1.80 -10.25 -23.36
C HIS A 274 0.97 -9.24 -22.55
N TYR A 275 1.63 -8.45 -21.70
CA TYR A 275 1.00 -7.37 -20.94
C TYR A 275 0.27 -6.37 -21.85
N LEU A 276 0.95 -5.84 -22.88
CA LEU A 276 0.37 -4.88 -23.84
C LEU A 276 -0.77 -5.49 -24.68
N GLN A 277 -0.81 -6.81 -24.83
CA GLN A 277 -1.89 -7.54 -25.51
C GLN A 277 -3.06 -7.87 -24.57
N GLY A 278 -2.99 -7.51 -23.28
CA GLY A 278 -3.97 -7.92 -22.27
C GLY A 278 -3.99 -9.43 -22.04
N ARG A 279 -2.90 -10.14 -22.36
CA ARG A 279 -2.78 -11.59 -22.21
C ARG A 279 -2.05 -11.93 -20.90
N PRO A 280 -2.48 -12.97 -20.17
CA PRO A 280 -1.72 -13.48 -19.04
C PRO A 280 -0.30 -13.91 -19.43
N PHE A 281 0.70 -13.48 -18.65
CA PHE A 281 2.11 -13.84 -18.80
C PHE A 281 2.69 -14.58 -17.60
N CYS A 282 2.00 -14.55 -16.46
CA CYS A 282 2.39 -15.23 -15.24
C CYS A 282 1.19 -15.91 -14.58
N CYS A 283 1.47 -16.79 -13.61
CA CYS A 283 0.47 -17.34 -12.73
C CYS A 283 -0.20 -16.20 -11.96
N PHE A 284 -1.53 -16.17 -11.95
CA PHE A 284 -2.28 -15.11 -11.28
C PHE A 284 -2.00 -15.04 -9.77
N VAL A 285 -1.71 -16.19 -9.13
CA VAL A 285 -1.59 -16.30 -7.68
C VAL A 285 -0.17 -16.13 -7.17
N CYS A 286 0.81 -16.70 -7.87
CA CYS A 286 2.20 -16.72 -7.40
C CYS A 286 3.20 -16.09 -8.37
N GLU A 287 2.72 -15.52 -9.47
CA GLU A 287 3.54 -14.82 -10.48
C GLU A 287 4.58 -15.70 -11.18
N ALA A 288 4.54 -17.02 -11.01
CA ALA A 288 5.40 -17.95 -11.74
C ALA A 288 5.16 -17.83 -13.27
N LEU A 289 6.23 -17.75 -14.05
CA LEU A 289 6.16 -17.61 -15.52
C LEU A 289 5.84 -18.93 -16.24
N THR A 290 6.10 -20.07 -15.59
CA THR A 290 5.89 -21.41 -16.15
C THR A 290 5.09 -22.29 -15.18
N ALA A 291 4.60 -23.43 -15.66
CA ALA A 291 3.94 -24.41 -14.80
C ALA A 291 4.97 -25.35 -14.15
N LYS A 292 4.62 -25.93 -12.99
CA LYS A 292 5.55 -26.85 -12.27
C LYS A 292 5.95 -28.08 -13.09
N SER A 293 5.06 -28.54 -13.99
CA SER A 293 5.22 -29.78 -14.75
C SER A 293 5.48 -29.58 -16.26
N ARG A 294 5.48 -28.34 -16.75
CA ARG A 294 5.68 -28.01 -18.18
C ARG A 294 6.00 -26.53 -18.36
N ASP A 295 6.58 -26.17 -19.51
CA ASP A 295 6.98 -24.79 -19.79
C ASP A 295 5.81 -23.80 -19.90
N LYS A 296 4.61 -24.27 -20.27
CA LYS A 296 3.44 -23.41 -20.52
C LYS A 296 2.46 -23.39 -19.34
N LEU A 297 2.01 -22.20 -18.96
CA LEU A 297 0.97 -22.02 -17.94
C LEU A 297 -0.36 -22.70 -18.35
N HIS A 298 -1.17 -23.04 -17.35
CA HIS A 298 -2.54 -23.51 -17.52
C HIS A 298 -3.47 -22.31 -17.68
N MET A 299 -3.87 -22.03 -18.92
CA MET A 299 -4.83 -20.98 -19.23
C MET A 299 -6.24 -21.40 -18.78
N CYS A 300 -6.97 -20.48 -18.15
CA CYS A 300 -8.40 -20.65 -17.98
C CYS A 300 -9.10 -20.61 -19.36
N PRO A 301 -10.22 -21.31 -19.57
CA PRO A 301 -10.98 -21.25 -20.83
C PRO A 301 -11.35 -19.82 -21.29
N CYS A 302 -11.53 -18.88 -20.35
CA CYS A 302 -11.79 -17.47 -20.66
C CYS A 302 -10.57 -16.71 -21.19
N ARG A 303 -9.37 -17.30 -21.10
CA ARG A 303 -8.06 -16.75 -21.50
C ARG A 303 -7.60 -15.47 -20.77
N ASN A 304 -8.36 -14.98 -19.80
CA ASN A 304 -8.04 -13.77 -19.03
C ASN A 304 -7.10 -14.03 -17.84
N VAL A 305 -6.93 -15.28 -17.42
CA VAL A 305 -6.04 -15.67 -16.31
C VAL A 305 -5.32 -16.98 -16.62
N ALA A 306 -4.13 -17.14 -16.03
CA ALA A 306 -3.29 -18.31 -16.16
C ALA A 306 -2.80 -18.79 -14.78
N TYR A 307 -2.49 -20.08 -14.67
CA TYR A 307 -2.06 -20.71 -13.43
C TYR A 307 -0.87 -21.64 -13.66
N CYS A 308 0.07 -21.70 -12.71
CA CYS A 308 1.19 -22.64 -12.77
C CYS A 308 0.84 -24.05 -12.28
N SER A 309 -0.26 -24.20 -11.51
CA SER A 309 -0.73 -25.47 -10.96
C SER A 309 -2.22 -25.46 -10.68
N LYS A 310 -2.80 -26.64 -10.45
CA LYS A 310 -4.19 -26.79 -10.00
C LYS A 310 -4.42 -26.16 -8.62
N GLU A 311 -3.42 -26.20 -7.75
CA GLU A 311 -3.46 -25.59 -6.42
C GLU A 311 -3.67 -24.08 -6.52
N CYS A 312 -2.88 -23.40 -7.37
CA CYS A 312 -3.03 -21.97 -7.62
C CYS A 312 -4.37 -21.65 -8.25
N GLN A 313 -4.85 -22.48 -9.19
CA GLN A 313 -6.18 -22.31 -9.75
C GLN A 313 -7.25 -22.35 -8.65
N LEU A 314 -7.22 -23.35 -7.76
CA LEU A 314 -8.22 -23.52 -6.71
C LEU A 314 -8.21 -22.37 -5.68
N LYS A 315 -7.04 -21.83 -5.33
CA LYS A 315 -6.91 -20.68 -4.42
C LYS A 315 -7.69 -19.45 -4.94
N HIS A 316 -7.49 -19.11 -6.22
CA HIS A 316 -8.16 -17.95 -6.83
C HIS A 316 -9.55 -18.26 -7.40
N TRP A 317 -9.91 -19.54 -7.59
CA TRP A 317 -11.15 -19.92 -8.27
C TRP A 317 -12.41 -19.36 -7.60
N ARG A 318 -12.41 -19.20 -6.28
CA ARG A 318 -13.56 -18.67 -5.53
C ARG A 318 -13.94 -17.26 -6.00
N GLU A 319 -12.96 -16.41 -6.28
CA GLU A 319 -13.13 -15.05 -6.80
C GLU A 319 -13.33 -15.08 -8.31
N HIS A 320 -12.47 -15.80 -9.04
CA HIS A 320 -12.48 -15.80 -10.50
C HIS A 320 -13.77 -16.35 -11.10
N LYS A 321 -14.37 -17.40 -10.51
CA LYS A 321 -15.56 -18.07 -11.08
C LYS A 321 -16.73 -17.12 -11.33
N VAL A 322 -16.81 -16.03 -10.56
CA VAL A 322 -17.86 -15.01 -10.68
C VAL A 322 -17.64 -14.13 -11.91
N LEU A 323 -16.36 -13.86 -12.24
CA LEU A 323 -15.95 -13.03 -13.37
C LEU A 323 -15.64 -13.85 -14.63
N CYS A 324 -15.53 -15.17 -14.50
CA CYS A 324 -15.16 -16.06 -15.58
C CYS A 324 -16.27 -16.11 -16.63
N THR A 325 -15.96 -15.62 -17.81
CA THR A 325 -16.87 -15.62 -18.95
C THR A 325 -16.92 -16.99 -19.67
N GLY A 326 -16.37 -18.05 -19.08
CA GLY A 326 -16.39 -19.41 -19.66
C GLY A 326 -15.62 -19.53 -20.98
N PRO A 327 -15.70 -20.71 -21.65
CA PRO A 327 -15.18 -20.86 -23.01
C PRO A 327 -16.00 -19.97 -23.96
N LEU A 328 -15.30 -19.16 -24.76
CA LEU A 328 -15.94 -18.40 -25.82
C LEU A 328 -16.42 -19.38 -26.91
N ASN A 329 -17.62 -19.16 -27.44
CA ASN A 329 -18.08 -19.89 -28.63
C ASN A 329 -17.25 -19.50 -29.87
N GLU A 330 -17.46 -20.17 -31.01
CA GLU A 330 -16.74 -19.89 -32.28
C GLU A 330 -16.89 -18.43 -32.78
N ARG A 331 -17.83 -17.67 -32.22
CA ARG A 331 -18.06 -16.25 -32.49
C ARG A 331 -17.48 -15.30 -31.43
N GLY A 332 -16.73 -15.82 -30.45
CA GLY A 332 -16.11 -15.03 -29.38
C GLY A 332 -17.04 -14.62 -28.24
N GLU A 333 -18.21 -15.25 -28.07
CA GLU A 333 -19.20 -14.90 -27.04
C GLU A 333 -19.19 -15.88 -25.86
N SER A 334 -19.40 -15.36 -24.65
CA SER A 334 -19.56 -16.17 -23.42
C SER A 334 -20.98 -16.66 -23.17
N GLU A 335 -21.15 -17.73 -22.39
CA GLU A 335 -22.48 -18.16 -21.91
C GLU A 335 -23.25 -17.03 -21.20
N ALA A 336 -22.53 -16.15 -20.49
CA ALA A 336 -23.11 -14.97 -19.84
C ALA A 336 -23.61 -13.93 -20.85
N MET A 337 -22.85 -13.65 -21.91
CA MET A 337 -23.26 -12.78 -23.02
C MET A 337 -24.48 -13.34 -23.76
N VAL A 338 -24.49 -14.66 -24.02
CA VAL A 338 -25.62 -15.36 -24.67
C VAL A 338 -26.87 -15.32 -23.79
N LYS A 339 -26.73 -15.56 -22.47
CA LYS A 339 -27.85 -15.47 -21.50
C LYS A 339 -28.38 -14.04 -21.34
N LYS A 340 -27.54 -13.01 -21.46
CA LYS A 340 -27.98 -11.60 -21.41
C LYS A 340 -28.76 -11.22 -22.68
N ARG A 341 -28.33 -11.69 -23.85
CA ARG A 341 -29.02 -11.51 -25.14
C ARG A 341 -30.33 -12.29 -25.25
N SER A 342 -30.39 -13.49 -24.67
CA SER A 342 -31.64 -14.27 -24.63
C SER A 342 -32.66 -13.70 -23.65
N LYS A 343 -32.22 -13.01 -22.58
CA LYS A 343 -33.09 -12.24 -21.69
C LYS A 343 -33.64 -10.97 -22.35
N THR A 344 -32.85 -10.25 -23.14
CA THR A 344 -33.35 -9.08 -23.89
C THR A 344 -34.18 -9.46 -25.13
N GLY A 345 -34.02 -10.68 -25.67
CA GLY A 345 -34.82 -11.19 -26.79
C GLY A 345 -36.16 -11.85 -26.41
N LYS A 346 -36.37 -12.23 -25.14
CA LYS A 346 -37.62 -12.86 -24.65
C LYS A 346 -38.60 -11.90 -23.97
N GLY A 347 -38.44 -10.59 -24.19
CA GLY A 347 -39.19 -9.55 -23.51
C GLY A 347 -40.12 -8.72 -24.38
N VAL A 348 -40.65 -9.20 -25.51
CA VAL A 348 -41.81 -8.56 -26.17
C VAL A 348 -42.66 -9.62 -26.91
N ALA A 349 -43.56 -10.31 -26.21
CA ALA A 349 -44.80 -10.83 -26.79
C ALA A 349 -45.80 -11.32 -25.72
N ALA A 350 -46.86 -10.51 -25.55
CA ALA A 350 -48.20 -10.80 -24.99
C ALA A 350 -48.33 -11.14 -23.49
N GLY A 351 -49.27 -10.59 -22.72
CA GLY A 351 -50.36 -9.64 -22.99
C GLY A 351 -51.33 -9.65 -21.80
N VAL A 352 -52.04 -8.55 -21.53
CA VAL A 352 -53.25 -8.55 -20.69
C VAL A 352 -54.25 -7.57 -21.31
N ALA A 353 -55.44 -8.07 -21.61
CA ALA A 353 -56.63 -7.30 -21.91
C ALA A 353 -57.56 -7.34 -20.68
N GLU A 354 -58.12 -6.19 -20.29
CA GLU A 354 -59.57 -5.93 -20.19
C GLU A 354 -59.86 -4.68 -19.33
N GLY A 355 -60.86 -3.89 -19.78
CA GLY A 355 -61.62 -2.98 -18.92
C GLY A 355 -61.51 -1.49 -19.24
N ALA A 356 -62.17 -1.00 -20.29
CA ALA A 356 -62.65 0.39 -20.32
C ALA A 356 -63.87 0.57 -21.22
N VAL A 357 -64.92 1.12 -20.61
CA VAL A 357 -66.25 1.42 -21.15
C VAL A 357 -66.23 2.68 -22.04
N ALA A 358 -67.02 2.59 -23.12
CA ALA A 358 -67.64 3.62 -23.97
C ALA A 358 -67.18 5.10 -23.91
N THR A 359 -66.84 5.67 -25.06
CA THR A 359 -67.72 6.52 -25.92
C THR A 359 -66.92 7.18 -27.05
N GLY A 360 -67.55 7.41 -28.21
CA GLY A 360 -67.20 8.57 -29.05
C GLY A 360 -66.60 8.35 -30.45
N LYS A 361 -67.49 8.12 -31.42
CA LYS A 361 -67.52 8.68 -32.80
C LYS A 361 -66.35 8.51 -33.80
N LYS A 362 -66.78 7.91 -34.92
CA LYS A 362 -66.56 8.26 -36.35
C LYS A 362 -65.19 7.99 -36.99
N GLY A 363 -65.22 7.19 -38.06
CA GLY A 363 -64.32 7.41 -39.20
C GLY A 363 -64.08 6.22 -40.15
N LYS A 364 -64.98 6.02 -41.12
CA LYS A 364 -64.74 5.59 -42.52
C LYS A 364 -63.69 4.48 -42.80
N LYS A 365 -64.17 3.30 -43.23
CA LYS A 365 -64.24 2.80 -44.64
C LYS A 365 -62.94 2.19 -45.19
N GLY A 366 -63.05 0.96 -45.71
CA GLY A 366 -62.14 0.42 -46.73
C GLY A 366 -61.80 -1.05 -46.53
N LYS A 367 -62.76 -1.99 -46.68
CA LYS A 367 -62.94 -2.86 -47.85
C LYS A 367 -61.77 -3.82 -48.18
N LYS A 368 -62.11 -5.13 -48.08
CA LYS A 368 -61.74 -6.26 -48.95
C LYS A 368 -60.26 -6.69 -48.95
N GLY A 369 -59.92 -7.97 -48.87
CA GLY A 369 -60.75 -9.16 -48.82
C GLY A 369 -59.92 -10.44 -48.92
N LYS A 370 -60.59 -11.52 -48.49
CA LYS A 370 -60.59 -12.89 -49.02
C LYS A 370 -59.27 -13.64 -49.24
N ASN A 371 -59.28 -14.83 -48.60
CA ASN A 371 -58.93 -16.15 -49.14
C ASN A 371 -57.43 -16.42 -49.34
N SER A 372 -56.89 -17.62 -49.12
CA SER A 372 -57.47 -18.91 -48.76
C SER A 372 -56.32 -19.87 -48.48
N ARG A 373 -56.50 -20.71 -47.45
CA ARG A 373 -56.26 -22.17 -47.42
C ARG A 373 -55.42 -22.80 -48.56
N GLY A 374 -54.49 -23.66 -48.14
CA GLY A 374 -54.06 -24.86 -48.88
C GLY A 374 -52.63 -25.28 -48.52
N LYS A 375 -52.44 -26.16 -47.51
CA LYS A 375 -52.23 -27.62 -47.61
C LYS A 375 -50.87 -28.04 -48.21
N LYS A 376 -50.07 -28.67 -47.34
CA LYS A 376 -49.20 -29.86 -47.52
C LYS A 376 -48.74 -30.17 -48.96
N LYS A 377 -47.43 -30.14 -49.20
CA LYS A 377 -46.52 -31.28 -49.01
C LYS A 377 -45.08 -30.78 -49.03
#